data_AF-A0A7S4IAZ5-F1
#
_entry.id   AF-A0A7S4IAZ5-F1
#
_cell.length_a   1.000
_cell.length_b   1.000
_cell.length_c   1.000
_cell.angle_alpha   90.00
_cell.angle_beta   90.00
_cell.angle_gamma   90.00
#
_symmetry.space_group_name_H-M   'P 1'
#
loop_
_entity.id
_entity.type
_entity.pdbx_description
1 polymer ?
#
loop_
_entity_poly.entity_id
_entity_poly.type
_entity_poly.pdbx_seq_one_letter_code
_entity_poly.pdbx_strand_id
1 'polypeptide(L)'
;ANHLMAKSRYEYVKSFEVIESQLPNTYMVVRLDGRCFHKFTQEHNYQKPNDERALKLMSKCAFRCMEEFPECCFAYGESDEYSFVMRPDAKVFSRRKDKITTTFASLFSSSFVFYWKEFFGDVPLQYAPIFDGRMVIYPTFRILRDYLSWRQVDCHINNLYNTSFWMLVLRGGLSTKEAEELLRGTTSEDKNEILFSQFQLNYNNEPEMFKKGTTIYRGFVEVQHVDRRTGETRSKQKKKLKITHEDIISDSFWKEHPEAIPDNTK
;
A
#
# COMPACT_ATOMS: atom_id res chain seq x y z
N ALA A 1 -11.93 22.24 53.89
CA ALA A 1 -12.66 22.19 52.60
C ALA A 1 -11.71 21.65 51.55
N ASN A 2 -11.86 20.38 51.18
CA ASN A 2 -11.06 19.81 50.07
C ASN A 2 -11.53 20.49 48.79
N HIS A 3 -10.70 21.36 48.22
CA HIS A 3 -10.86 21.83 46.85
C HIS A 3 -10.73 20.60 45.94
N LEU A 4 -11.85 19.92 45.67
CA LEU A 4 -11.97 19.02 44.53
C LEU A 4 -11.53 19.83 43.30
N MET A 5 -10.36 19.49 42.76
CA MET A 5 -9.82 20.17 41.58
C MET A 5 -10.91 20.22 40.51
N ALA A 6 -11.18 21.39 39.93
CA ALA A 6 -12.34 21.61 39.05
C ALA A 6 -12.46 20.58 37.90
N LYS A 7 -11.36 19.94 37.51
CA LYS A 7 -11.34 18.84 36.52
C LYS A 7 -11.98 17.54 37.01
N SER A 8 -11.95 17.21 38.31
CA SER A 8 -12.46 15.93 38.83
C SER A 8 -13.97 15.80 38.69
N ARG A 9 -14.72 16.92 38.69
CA ARG A 9 -16.18 16.92 38.46
C ARG A 9 -16.56 16.29 37.12
N TYR A 10 -15.71 16.40 36.12
CA TYR A 10 -15.99 15.96 34.74
C TYR A 10 -15.18 14.72 34.33
N GLU A 11 -14.30 14.19 35.19
CA GLU A 11 -13.40 13.08 34.83
C GLU A 11 -14.15 11.78 34.53
N TYR A 12 -15.36 11.61 35.07
CA TYR A 12 -16.20 10.43 34.82
C TYR A 12 -16.50 10.20 33.33
N VAL A 13 -16.50 11.24 32.48
CA VAL A 13 -16.77 11.07 31.04
C VAL A 13 -15.72 10.21 30.35
N LYS A 14 -14.51 10.12 30.91
CA LYS A 14 -13.43 9.28 30.39
C LYS A 14 -13.75 7.78 30.48
N SER A 15 -14.62 7.36 31.43
CA SER A 15 -15.00 5.96 31.55
C SER A 15 -15.88 5.46 30.39
N PHE A 16 -16.38 6.36 29.54
CA PHE A 16 -17.14 6.02 28.34
C PHE A 16 -16.24 5.72 27.13
N GLU A 17 -14.95 6.00 27.20
CA GLU A 17 -14.01 5.63 26.15
C GLU A 17 -13.84 4.11 26.10
N VAL A 18 -14.11 3.51 24.93
CA VAL A 18 -13.87 2.09 24.69
C VAL A 18 -12.50 1.92 24.05
N ILE A 19 -11.61 1.20 24.73
CA ILE A 19 -10.27 0.90 24.22
C ILE A 19 -10.27 -0.52 23.64
N GLU A 20 -10.26 -0.63 22.32
CA GLU A 20 -10.18 -1.91 21.62
C GLU A 20 -8.72 -2.29 21.31
N SER A 21 -8.10 -3.06 22.21
CA SER A 21 -6.77 -3.64 22.00
C SER A 21 -6.87 -4.96 21.23
N GLN A 22 -6.07 -5.10 20.18
CA GLN A 22 -6.10 -6.27 19.31
C GLN A 22 -5.41 -7.50 19.93
N LEU A 23 -5.93 -8.68 19.57
CA LEU A 23 -5.49 -9.97 20.09
C LEU A 23 -3.96 -10.13 20.00
N PRO A 24 -3.24 -10.47 21.08
CA PRO A 24 -1.79 -10.72 21.04
C PRO A 24 -1.42 -11.86 20.09
N ASN A 25 -0.18 -11.87 19.59
CA ASN A 25 0.35 -12.92 18.71
C ASN A 25 -0.46 -13.12 17.42
N THR A 26 -1.04 -12.03 16.91
CA THR A 26 -1.70 -11.99 15.59
C THR A 26 -1.12 -10.86 14.75
N TYR A 27 -1.05 -11.07 13.43
CA TYR A 27 -0.68 -10.03 12.49
C TYR A 27 -1.78 -8.97 12.51
N MET A 28 -1.40 -7.69 12.58
CA MET A 28 -2.33 -6.59 12.40
C MET A 28 -2.10 -6.01 11.01
N VAL A 29 -3.14 -6.00 10.19
CA VAL A 29 -3.10 -5.39 8.87
C VAL A 29 -3.94 -4.13 8.87
N VAL A 30 -3.31 -2.99 8.59
CA VAL A 30 -4.01 -1.72 8.34
C VAL A 30 -4.12 -1.53 6.85
N ARG A 31 -5.33 -1.51 6.30
CA ARG A 31 -5.56 -1.15 4.90
C ARG A 31 -6.10 0.28 4.82
N LEU A 32 -5.43 1.10 4.04
CA LEU A 32 -5.85 2.45 3.68
C LEU A 32 -6.38 2.47 2.25
N ASP A 33 -7.43 3.24 2.00
CA ASP A 33 -8.09 3.36 0.69
C ASP A 33 -8.45 4.82 0.41
N GLY A 34 -8.24 5.26 -0.83
CA GLY A 34 -8.49 6.62 -1.29
C GLY A 34 -9.98 6.94 -1.36
N ARG A 35 -10.47 7.82 -0.49
CA ARG A 35 -11.89 8.20 -0.49
C ARG A 35 -12.26 8.99 -1.75
N CYS A 36 -13.19 8.44 -2.53
CA CYS A 36 -13.69 9.04 -3.77
C CYS A 36 -12.57 9.36 -4.78
N PHE A 37 -11.56 8.49 -4.86
CA PHE A 37 -10.36 8.74 -5.67
C PHE A 37 -10.65 8.78 -7.17
N HIS A 38 -11.76 8.20 -7.64
CA HIS A 38 -12.19 8.39 -9.03
C HIS A 38 -12.32 9.88 -9.41
N LYS A 39 -13.03 10.67 -8.58
CA LYS A 39 -13.14 12.13 -8.76
C LYS A 39 -11.78 12.80 -8.60
N PHE A 40 -10.98 12.37 -7.62
CA PHE A 40 -9.63 12.91 -7.39
C PHE A 40 -8.75 12.77 -8.64
N THR A 41 -8.74 11.60 -9.26
CA THR A 41 -7.92 11.36 -10.45
C THR A 41 -8.36 12.20 -11.66
N GLN A 42 -9.66 12.49 -11.79
CA GLN A 42 -10.19 13.34 -12.86
C GLN A 42 -9.79 14.81 -12.68
N GLU A 43 -10.02 15.36 -11.48
CA GLU A 43 -9.73 16.77 -11.16
C GLU A 43 -8.22 17.08 -11.24
N HIS A 44 -7.36 16.07 -11.05
CA HIS A 44 -5.91 16.20 -11.14
C HIS A 44 -5.31 15.65 -12.44
N ASN A 45 -6.13 15.35 -13.45
CA ASN A 45 -5.72 14.91 -14.78
C ASN A 45 -4.71 13.73 -14.75
N TYR A 46 -5.06 12.68 -14.02
CA TYR A 46 -4.26 11.47 -13.99
C TYR A 46 -4.26 10.79 -15.35
N GLN A 47 -3.10 10.25 -15.72
CA GLN A 47 -3.00 9.38 -16.88
C GLN A 47 -3.84 8.11 -16.69
N LYS A 48 -4.40 7.62 -17.79
CA LYS A 48 -5.22 6.41 -17.83
C LYS A 48 -4.56 5.39 -18.78
N PRO A 49 -4.55 4.09 -18.45
CA PRO A 49 -5.20 3.46 -17.29
C PRO A 49 -4.50 3.74 -15.95
N ASN A 50 -3.18 3.98 -15.97
CA ASN A 50 -2.37 4.16 -14.77
C ASN A 50 -1.56 5.47 -14.84
N ASP A 51 -1.41 6.13 -13.70
CA ASP A 51 -0.52 7.28 -13.56
C ASP A 51 0.69 6.90 -12.68
N GLU A 52 1.85 6.77 -13.30
CA GLU A 52 3.08 6.39 -12.62
C GLU A 52 3.47 7.37 -11.50
N ARG A 53 3.17 8.67 -11.66
CA ARG A 53 3.47 9.70 -10.65
C ARG A 53 2.66 9.44 -9.39
N ALA A 54 1.37 9.12 -9.56
CA ALA A 54 0.48 8.82 -8.46
C ALA A 54 0.90 7.56 -7.69
N LEU A 55 1.22 6.48 -8.41
CA LEU A 55 1.63 5.22 -7.80
C LEU A 55 2.95 5.39 -7.03
N LYS A 56 3.93 6.10 -7.61
CA LYS A 56 5.20 6.41 -6.92
C LYS A 56 4.99 7.29 -5.69
N LEU A 57 4.08 8.27 -5.75
CA LEU A 57 3.69 9.07 -4.58
C LEU A 57 3.07 8.20 -3.48
N MET A 58 2.15 7.29 -3.83
CA MET A 58 1.55 6.34 -2.88
C MET A 58 2.62 5.46 -2.22
N SER A 59 3.55 4.91 -3.00
CA SER A 59 4.68 4.12 -2.49
C SER A 59 5.59 4.94 -1.59
N LYS A 60 5.85 6.21 -1.91
CA LYS A 60 6.62 7.12 -1.05
C LYS A 60 5.93 7.33 0.30
N CYS A 61 4.61 7.52 0.30
CA CYS A 61 3.83 7.67 1.53
C CYS A 61 3.88 6.38 2.37
N ALA A 62 3.72 5.22 1.74
CA ALA A 62 3.83 3.94 2.43
C ALA A 62 5.23 3.70 2.99
N PHE A 63 6.28 4.05 2.24
CA PHE A 63 7.65 3.97 2.70
C PHE A 63 7.85 4.81 3.97
N ARG A 64 7.30 6.03 4.02
CA ARG A 64 7.35 6.89 5.22
C ARG A 64 6.60 6.30 6.41
N CYS A 65 5.43 5.71 6.20
CA CYS A 65 4.72 4.98 7.26
C CYS A 65 5.56 3.83 7.81
N MET A 66 6.20 3.06 6.94
CA MET A 66 7.10 2.00 7.39
C MET A 66 8.33 2.56 8.09
N GLU A 67 8.94 3.66 7.66
CA GLU A 67 10.06 4.27 8.38
C GLU A 67 9.69 4.68 9.82
N GLU A 68 8.50 5.27 10.00
CA GLU A 68 7.99 5.68 11.31
C GLU A 68 7.62 4.50 12.22
N PHE A 69 7.14 3.39 11.63
CA PHE A 69 6.71 2.20 12.37
C PHE A 69 7.62 1.00 12.09
N PRO A 70 8.73 0.82 12.84
CA PRO A 70 9.64 -0.32 12.75
C PRO A 70 8.96 -1.69 12.79
N GLU A 71 7.87 -1.81 13.54
CA GLU A 71 7.08 -3.04 13.69
C GLU A 71 6.21 -3.35 12.45
N CYS A 72 6.02 -2.39 11.55
CA CYS A 72 5.50 -2.62 10.20
C CYS A 72 6.64 -3.16 9.32
N CYS A 73 6.53 -4.42 8.91
CA CYS A 73 7.61 -5.17 8.25
C CYS A 73 7.32 -5.48 6.78
N PHE A 74 6.06 -5.39 6.37
CA PHE A 74 5.63 -5.61 5.00
C PHE A 74 4.50 -4.62 4.66
N ALA A 75 4.46 -4.13 3.44
CA ALA A 75 3.36 -3.35 2.91
C ALA A 75 3.14 -3.65 1.43
N TYR A 76 1.89 -3.66 0.99
CA TYR A 76 1.51 -3.89 -0.40
C TYR A 76 0.53 -2.82 -0.85
N GLY A 77 0.75 -2.20 -2.01
CA GLY A 77 -0.13 -1.18 -2.57
C GLY A 77 -0.43 -1.40 -4.05
N GLU A 78 -1.66 -1.06 -4.42
CA GLU A 78 -2.19 -1.08 -5.78
C GLU A 78 -3.25 0.02 -5.92
N SER A 79 -3.39 0.60 -7.11
CA SER A 79 -4.31 1.72 -7.36
C SER A 79 -4.19 2.84 -6.29
N ASP A 80 -5.24 3.04 -5.51
CA ASP A 80 -5.41 4.03 -4.46
C ASP A 80 -5.44 3.39 -3.05
N GLU A 81 -5.10 2.11 -2.93
CA GLU A 81 -5.01 1.40 -1.65
C GLU A 81 -3.58 1.02 -1.23
N TYR A 82 -3.36 0.94 0.09
CA TYR A 82 -2.13 0.41 0.67
C TYR A 82 -2.43 -0.40 1.94
N SER A 83 -1.87 -1.59 2.02
CA SER A 83 -1.97 -2.51 3.15
C SER A 83 -0.65 -2.57 3.90
N PHE A 84 -0.68 -2.36 5.21
CA PHE A 84 0.48 -2.34 6.11
C PHE A 84 0.38 -3.50 7.09
N VAL A 85 1.39 -4.37 7.11
CA VAL A 85 1.42 -5.56 7.95
C VAL A 85 2.37 -5.34 9.12
N MET A 86 1.83 -5.43 10.33
CA MET A 86 2.60 -5.45 11.55
C MET A 86 2.76 -6.87 12.08
N ARG A 87 3.96 -7.15 12.57
CA ARG A 87 4.37 -8.45 13.12
C ARG A 87 3.52 -8.88 14.34
N PRO A 88 3.39 -10.19 14.61
CA PRO A 88 2.54 -10.70 15.69
C PRO A 88 2.88 -10.19 17.08
N ASP A 89 4.17 -9.99 17.37
CA ASP A 89 4.67 -9.46 18.64
C ASP A 89 4.64 -7.93 18.75
N ALA A 90 4.07 -7.23 17.75
CA ALA A 90 4.04 -5.77 17.73
C ALA A 90 3.33 -5.17 18.96
N LYS A 91 3.96 -4.17 19.58
CA LYS A 91 3.44 -3.51 20.79
C LYS A 91 3.04 -2.04 20.57
N VAL A 92 3.20 -1.51 19.36
CA VAL A 92 2.85 -0.13 19.00
C VAL A 92 1.48 0.25 19.55
N PHE A 93 1.44 1.38 20.25
CA PHE A 93 0.25 1.93 20.91
C PHE A 93 -0.53 0.94 21.78
N SER A 94 0.15 -0.07 22.36
CA SER A 94 -0.49 -1.15 23.13
C SER A 94 -1.54 -1.91 22.31
N ARG A 95 -1.34 -2.02 20.98
CA ARG A 95 -2.23 -2.68 20.03
C ARG A 95 -3.64 -2.06 19.95
N ARG A 96 -3.79 -0.79 20.38
CA ARG A 96 -5.06 -0.07 20.29
C ARG A 96 -5.41 0.23 18.84
N LYS A 97 -6.48 -0.38 18.35
CA LYS A 97 -6.95 -0.30 16.96
C LYS A 97 -7.03 1.14 16.47
N ASP A 98 -7.79 1.98 17.16
CA ASP A 98 -8.05 3.36 16.74
C ASP A 98 -6.78 4.19 16.66
N LYS A 99 -5.84 4.00 17.59
CA LYS A 99 -4.56 4.72 17.56
C LYS A 99 -3.75 4.32 16.36
N ILE A 100 -3.68 3.03 16.06
CA ILE A 100 -2.90 2.54 14.93
C ILE A 100 -3.56 3.00 13.61
N THR A 101 -4.86 2.75 13.41
CA THR A 101 -5.55 3.09 12.16
C THR A 101 -5.51 4.59 11.88
N THR A 102 -5.85 5.42 12.87
CA THR A 102 -5.86 6.89 12.70
C THR A 102 -4.47 7.46 12.48
N THR A 103 -3.44 6.90 13.13
CA THR A 103 -2.07 7.40 12.94
C THR A 103 -1.52 7.02 11.57
N PHE A 104 -1.78 5.79 11.08
CA PHE A 104 -1.42 5.40 9.72
C PHE A 104 -2.14 6.26 8.67
N ALA A 105 -3.47 6.43 8.79
CA ALA A 105 -4.24 7.26 7.87
C ALA A 105 -3.76 8.72 7.87
N SER A 106 -3.48 9.28 9.06
CA SER A 106 -2.97 10.65 9.22
C SER A 106 -1.59 10.84 8.61
N LEU A 107 -0.64 9.94 8.92
CA LEU A 107 0.72 10.01 8.38
C LEU A 107 0.74 9.81 6.85
N PHE A 108 -0.09 8.89 6.34
CA PHE A 108 -0.20 8.66 4.91
C PHE A 108 -0.79 9.88 4.19
N SER A 109 -1.90 10.43 4.69
CA SER A 109 -2.56 11.61 4.11
C SER A 109 -1.66 12.84 4.13
N SER A 110 -0.99 13.11 5.25
CA SER A 110 -0.06 14.23 5.38
C SER A 110 1.18 14.06 4.49
N SER A 111 1.72 12.83 4.40
CA SER A 111 2.81 12.52 3.48
C SER A 111 2.38 12.73 2.02
N PHE A 112 1.16 12.34 1.65
CA PHE A 112 0.67 12.50 0.28
C PHE A 112 0.67 13.96 -0.15
N VAL A 113 0.17 14.86 0.72
CA VAL A 113 0.20 16.31 0.48
C VAL A 113 1.64 16.83 0.47
N PHE A 114 2.46 16.39 1.42
CA PHE A 114 3.84 16.86 1.59
C PHE A 114 4.72 16.52 0.38
N TYR A 115 4.62 15.30 -0.14
CA TYR A 115 5.42 14.84 -1.28
C TYR A 115 4.76 15.12 -2.64
N TRP A 116 3.54 15.66 -2.69
CA TRP A 116 2.82 15.91 -3.94
C TRP A 116 3.68 16.61 -4.99
N LYS A 117 4.33 17.72 -4.62
CA LYS A 117 5.18 18.51 -5.52
C LYS A 117 6.38 17.73 -6.07
N GLU A 118 6.90 16.75 -5.33
CA GLU A 118 8.02 15.91 -5.78
C GLU A 118 7.64 15.04 -6.99
N PHE A 119 6.38 14.59 -7.06
CA PHE A 119 5.91 13.66 -8.12
C PHE A 119 5.05 14.34 -9.19
N PHE A 120 4.29 15.37 -8.82
CA PHE A 120 3.38 16.10 -9.71
C PHE A 120 3.93 17.43 -10.21
N GLY A 121 5.12 17.83 -9.76
CA GLY A 121 5.77 19.07 -10.17
C GLY A 121 4.90 20.29 -9.87
N ASP A 122 4.61 21.08 -10.90
CA ASP A 122 3.82 22.31 -10.77
C ASP A 122 2.31 22.10 -10.83
N VAL A 123 1.82 20.85 -11.03
CA VAL A 123 0.37 20.56 -10.97
C VAL A 123 -0.10 20.83 -9.54
N PRO A 124 -0.99 21.81 -9.30
CA PRO A 124 -1.42 22.12 -7.95
C PRO A 124 -2.43 21.08 -7.46
N LEU A 125 -2.33 20.74 -6.17
CA LEU A 125 -3.32 19.94 -5.47
C LEU A 125 -4.61 20.78 -5.33
N GLN A 126 -5.68 20.38 -6.02
CA GLN A 126 -6.94 21.13 -6.05
C GLN A 126 -7.67 21.09 -4.71
N TYR A 127 -7.59 19.95 -4.01
CA TYR A 127 -8.17 19.76 -2.69
C TYR A 127 -7.45 18.66 -1.92
N ALA A 128 -7.56 18.68 -0.59
CA ALA A 128 -6.90 17.70 0.27
C ALA A 128 -7.44 16.28 0.02
N PRO A 129 -6.57 15.28 -0.20
CA PRO A 129 -6.98 13.89 -0.31
C PRO A 129 -7.45 13.37 1.06
N ILE A 130 -8.28 12.34 1.04
CA ILE A 130 -8.75 11.66 2.24
C ILE A 130 -8.50 10.18 2.05
N PHE A 131 -7.91 9.54 3.06
CA PHE A 131 -7.76 8.09 3.10
C PHE A 131 -8.60 7.55 4.24
N ASP A 132 -9.45 6.57 3.95
CA ASP A 132 -10.08 5.76 4.98
C ASP A 132 -9.07 4.71 5.48
N GLY A 133 -9.32 4.14 6.65
CA GLY A 133 -8.44 3.14 7.21
C GLY A 133 -9.21 2.10 8.01
N ARG A 134 -8.93 0.83 7.76
CA ARG A 134 -9.48 -0.29 8.51
C ARG A 134 -8.37 -1.21 8.99
N MET A 135 -8.59 -1.85 10.13
CA MET A 135 -7.68 -2.85 10.66
C MET A 135 -8.34 -4.23 10.66
N VAL A 136 -7.59 -5.23 10.21
CA VAL A 136 -7.96 -6.64 10.25
C VAL A 136 -6.83 -7.42 10.94
N ILE A 137 -7.19 -8.43 11.73
CA ILE A 137 -6.22 -9.31 12.38
C ILE A 137 -6.20 -10.68 11.72
N TYR A 138 -5.01 -11.23 11.51
CA TYR A 138 -4.83 -12.59 10.97
C TYR A 138 -4.04 -13.44 11.96
N PRO A 139 -4.49 -14.66 12.29
CA PRO A 139 -3.86 -15.47 13.34
C PRO A 139 -2.65 -16.27 12.86
N THR A 140 -2.48 -16.48 11.55
CA THR A 140 -1.38 -17.28 10.99
C THR A 140 -0.80 -16.62 9.74
N PHE A 141 0.47 -16.88 9.46
CA PHE A 141 1.13 -16.38 8.26
C PHE A 141 0.45 -16.86 6.98
N ARG A 142 -0.06 -18.11 6.97
CA ARG A 142 -0.80 -18.65 5.83
C ARG A 142 -2.00 -17.77 5.46
N ILE A 143 -2.84 -17.42 6.43
CA ILE A 143 -4.04 -16.60 6.16
C ILE A 143 -3.64 -15.18 5.77
N LEU A 144 -2.58 -14.63 6.37
CA LEU A 144 -2.03 -13.34 5.94
C LEU A 144 -1.55 -13.39 4.48
N ARG A 145 -0.87 -14.46 4.07
CA ARG A 145 -0.42 -14.66 2.70
C ARG A 145 -1.60 -14.82 1.74
N ASP A 146 -2.67 -15.48 2.15
CA ASP A 146 -3.90 -15.57 1.35
C ASP A 146 -4.52 -14.17 1.15
N TYR A 147 -4.51 -13.33 2.19
CA TYR A 147 -4.93 -11.92 2.07
C TYR A 147 -4.05 -11.13 1.10
N LEU A 148 -2.71 -11.21 1.21
CA LEU A 148 -1.81 -10.50 0.31
C LEU A 148 -1.95 -10.98 -1.14
N SER A 149 -2.09 -12.29 -1.34
CA SER A 149 -2.39 -12.90 -2.64
C SER A 149 -3.70 -12.37 -3.21
N TRP A 150 -4.74 -12.28 -2.38
CA TRP A 150 -6.03 -11.73 -2.80
C TRP A 150 -5.91 -10.28 -3.29
N ARG A 151 -5.10 -9.45 -2.63
CA ARG A 151 -4.84 -8.07 -3.09
C ARG A 151 -4.08 -8.03 -4.41
N GLN A 152 -3.08 -8.90 -4.60
CA GLN A 152 -2.33 -8.93 -5.86
C GLN A 152 -3.14 -9.51 -7.04
N VAL A 153 -4.04 -10.47 -6.78
CA VAL A 153 -4.99 -10.96 -7.80
C VAL A 153 -5.95 -9.85 -8.22
N ASP A 154 -6.46 -9.07 -7.26
CA ASP A 154 -7.34 -7.92 -7.52
C ASP A 154 -6.65 -6.87 -8.40
N CYS A 155 -5.39 -6.53 -8.07
CA CYS A 155 -4.53 -5.67 -8.90
C CYS A 155 -4.43 -6.17 -10.34
N HIS A 156 -4.15 -7.46 -10.54
CA HIS A 156 -4.03 -8.04 -11.88
C HIS A 156 -5.33 -7.94 -12.69
N ILE A 157 -6.47 -8.29 -12.07
CA ILE A 157 -7.79 -8.25 -12.71
C ILE A 157 -8.16 -6.81 -13.08
N ASN A 158 -8.01 -5.88 -12.13
CA ASN A 158 -8.37 -4.48 -12.33
C ASN A 158 -7.45 -3.81 -13.36
N ASN A 159 -6.15 -4.07 -13.33
CA ASN A 159 -5.22 -3.48 -14.28
C ASN A 159 -5.49 -3.97 -15.71
N LEU A 160 -5.73 -5.28 -15.92
CA LEU A 160 -6.05 -5.82 -17.24
C LEU A 160 -7.36 -5.21 -17.77
N TYR A 161 -8.41 -5.18 -16.94
CA TYR A 161 -9.68 -4.55 -17.29
C TYR A 161 -9.51 -3.07 -17.65
N ASN A 162 -8.86 -2.30 -16.79
CA ASN A 162 -8.66 -0.86 -16.99
C ASN A 162 -7.82 -0.58 -18.24
N THR A 163 -6.80 -1.41 -18.51
CA THR A 163 -5.96 -1.27 -19.70
C THR A 163 -6.77 -1.49 -20.96
N SER A 164 -7.53 -2.59 -21.04
CA SER A 164 -8.45 -2.84 -22.15
C SER A 164 -9.48 -1.72 -22.31
N PHE A 165 -10.11 -1.30 -21.21
CA PHE A 165 -11.13 -0.26 -21.19
C PHE A 165 -10.61 1.08 -21.73
N TRP A 166 -9.49 1.57 -21.20
CA TRP A 166 -8.95 2.86 -21.63
C TRP A 166 -8.32 2.82 -23.01
N MET A 167 -7.82 1.68 -23.47
CA MET A 167 -7.36 1.53 -24.86
C MET A 167 -8.53 1.60 -25.85
N LEU A 168 -9.65 0.95 -25.53
CA LEU A 168 -10.90 1.04 -26.30
C LEU A 168 -11.43 2.48 -26.37
N VAL A 169 -11.36 3.24 -25.28
CA VAL A 169 -11.82 4.63 -25.24
C VAL A 169 -10.83 5.56 -25.95
N LEU A 170 -9.56 5.55 -25.56
CA LEU A 170 -8.57 6.56 -25.99
C LEU A 170 -8.02 6.30 -27.40
N ARG A 171 -7.86 5.03 -27.79
CA ARG A 171 -7.36 4.65 -29.13
C ARG A 171 -8.43 4.08 -30.03
N GLY A 172 -9.40 3.35 -29.46
CA GLY A 172 -10.53 2.79 -30.21
C GLY A 172 -11.63 3.81 -30.51
N GLY A 173 -11.65 4.96 -29.82
CA GLY A 173 -12.64 6.02 -30.03
C GLY A 173 -14.03 5.68 -29.51
N LEU A 174 -14.18 4.62 -28.70
CA LEU A 174 -15.44 4.25 -28.08
C LEU A 174 -15.79 5.19 -26.94
N SER A 175 -17.08 5.39 -26.70
CA SER A 175 -17.55 5.99 -25.45
C SER A 175 -17.28 5.04 -24.27
N THR A 176 -17.26 5.60 -23.06
CA THR A 176 -17.08 4.80 -21.83
C THR A 176 -18.15 3.71 -21.68
N LYS A 177 -19.40 4.02 -22.08
CA LYS A 177 -20.51 3.06 -22.05
C LYS A 177 -20.34 1.92 -23.05
N GLU A 178 -19.88 2.23 -24.26
CA GLU A 178 -19.64 1.20 -25.28
C GLU A 178 -18.46 0.30 -24.91
N ALA A 179 -17.38 0.87 -24.37
CA ALA A 179 -16.25 0.09 -23.87
C ALA A 179 -16.65 -0.84 -22.72
N GLU A 180 -17.49 -0.37 -21.79
CA GLU A 180 -18.01 -1.20 -20.70
C GLU A 180 -18.89 -2.35 -21.21
N GLU A 181 -19.78 -2.08 -22.15
CA GLU A 181 -20.65 -3.10 -22.76
C GLU A 181 -19.84 -4.16 -23.51
N LEU A 182 -18.82 -3.74 -24.27
CA LEU A 182 -17.95 -4.65 -25.02
C LEU A 182 -17.13 -5.55 -24.09
N LEU A 183 -16.67 -5.03 -22.96
CA LEU A 183 -15.91 -5.80 -21.98
C LEU A 183 -16.79 -6.65 -21.05
N ARG A 184 -18.12 -6.47 -21.07
CA ARG A 184 -19.03 -7.22 -20.18
C ARG A 184 -19.00 -8.71 -20.53
N GLY A 185 -18.78 -9.53 -19.50
CA GLY A 185 -18.75 -11.00 -19.66
C GLY A 185 -17.49 -11.56 -20.31
N THR A 186 -16.54 -10.71 -20.72
CA THR A 186 -15.27 -11.15 -21.31
C THR A 186 -14.36 -11.78 -20.25
N THR A 187 -13.57 -12.76 -20.67
CA THR A 187 -12.52 -13.41 -19.87
C THR A 187 -11.23 -12.59 -19.87
N SER A 188 -10.18 -13.06 -19.18
CA SER A 188 -8.85 -12.46 -19.28
C SER A 188 -8.20 -12.70 -20.64
N GLU A 189 -8.48 -13.84 -21.29
CA GLU A 189 -7.97 -14.20 -22.61
C GLU A 189 -8.54 -13.25 -23.68
N ASP A 190 -9.86 -13.03 -23.67
CA ASP A 190 -10.55 -12.10 -24.57
C ASP A 190 -9.96 -10.68 -24.46
N LYS A 191 -9.69 -10.21 -23.24
CA LYS A 191 -9.09 -8.89 -22.99
C LYS A 191 -7.68 -8.77 -23.56
N ASN A 192 -6.87 -9.81 -23.41
CA ASN A 192 -5.53 -9.86 -24.01
C ASN A 192 -5.61 -9.89 -25.54
N GLU A 193 -6.55 -10.64 -26.11
CA GLU A 193 -6.77 -10.68 -27.55
C GLU A 193 -7.22 -9.32 -28.10
N ILE A 194 -8.13 -8.63 -27.43
CA ILE A 194 -8.54 -7.25 -27.79
C ILE A 194 -7.33 -6.32 -27.80
N LEU A 195 -6.52 -6.34 -26.74
CA LEU A 195 -5.33 -5.50 -26.63
C LEU A 195 -4.32 -5.76 -27.76
N PHE A 196 -4.08 -7.03 -28.07
CA PHE A 196 -3.11 -7.42 -29.07
C PHE A 196 -3.61 -7.20 -30.51
N SER A 197 -4.80 -7.68 -30.84
CA SER A 197 -5.35 -7.63 -32.20
C SER A 197 -5.68 -6.22 -32.66
N GLN A 198 -6.30 -5.40 -31.80
CA GLN A 198 -6.79 -4.07 -32.18
C GLN A 198 -5.74 -2.99 -31.97
N PHE A 199 -4.91 -3.10 -30.93
CA PHE A 199 -3.99 -2.04 -30.53
C PHE A 199 -2.51 -2.43 -30.59
N GLN A 200 -2.21 -3.65 -31.02
CA GLN A 200 -0.84 -4.21 -31.08
C GLN A 200 -0.11 -4.06 -29.74
N LEU A 201 -0.88 -4.15 -28.64
CA LEU A 201 -0.40 -4.01 -27.27
C LEU A 201 -0.33 -5.39 -26.62
N ASN A 202 0.88 -5.81 -26.24
CA ASN A 202 1.08 -7.00 -25.45
C ASN A 202 1.06 -6.64 -23.96
N TYR A 203 0.01 -7.03 -23.24
CA TYR A 203 -0.15 -6.73 -21.82
C TYR A 203 1.01 -7.22 -20.96
N ASN A 204 1.69 -8.30 -21.35
CA ASN A 204 2.86 -8.80 -20.62
C ASN A 204 4.05 -7.84 -20.65
N ASN A 205 4.08 -6.90 -21.60
CA ASN A 205 5.12 -5.87 -21.69
C ASN A 205 4.77 -4.59 -20.90
N GLU A 206 3.57 -4.50 -20.31
CA GLU A 206 3.24 -3.40 -19.40
C GLU A 206 4.17 -3.42 -18.17
N PRO A 207 4.48 -2.25 -17.59
CA PRO A 207 5.32 -2.15 -16.40
C PRO A 207 4.84 -3.07 -15.26
N GLU A 208 5.79 -3.77 -14.62
CA GLU A 208 5.47 -4.69 -13.52
C GLU A 208 4.74 -3.98 -12.37
N MET A 209 5.07 -2.73 -12.09
CA MET A 209 4.36 -1.93 -11.07
C MET A 209 2.85 -1.85 -11.32
N PHE A 210 2.41 -1.81 -12.58
CA PHE A 210 0.99 -1.77 -12.93
C PHE A 210 0.35 -3.16 -12.85
N LYS A 211 1.07 -4.21 -13.27
CA LYS A 211 0.55 -5.59 -13.31
C LYS A 211 0.55 -6.29 -11.95
N LYS A 212 1.50 -5.95 -11.08
CA LYS A 212 1.80 -6.64 -9.82
C LYS A 212 1.63 -5.76 -8.59
N GLY A 213 1.49 -4.44 -8.77
CA GLY A 213 1.47 -3.48 -7.67
C GLY A 213 2.86 -3.24 -7.10
N THR A 214 2.92 -2.72 -5.87
CA THR A 214 4.17 -2.40 -5.19
C THR A 214 4.24 -3.06 -3.82
N THR A 215 5.28 -3.87 -3.63
CA THR A 215 5.61 -4.48 -2.34
C THR A 215 6.77 -3.73 -1.70
N ILE A 216 6.61 -3.36 -0.43
CA ILE A 216 7.67 -2.79 0.40
C ILE A 216 7.89 -3.73 1.59
N TYR A 217 9.12 -4.18 1.80
CA TYR A 217 9.45 -5.05 2.92
C TYR A 217 10.81 -4.71 3.53
N ARG A 218 11.03 -5.14 4.76
CA ARG A 218 12.32 -4.94 5.45
C ARG A 218 13.29 -6.08 5.15
N GLY A 219 14.14 -5.90 4.14
CA GLY A 219 15.19 -6.84 3.79
C GLY A 219 16.58 -6.47 4.30
N PHE A 220 17.52 -7.41 4.20
CA PHE A 220 18.92 -7.14 4.51
C PHE A 220 19.64 -6.55 3.30
N VAL A 221 20.45 -5.52 3.54
CA VAL A 221 21.31 -4.90 2.54
C VAL A 221 22.72 -4.87 3.07
N GLU A 222 23.67 -5.27 2.24
CA GLU A 222 25.08 -5.23 2.58
C GLU A 222 25.58 -3.78 2.48
N VAL A 223 26.09 -3.24 3.60
CA VAL A 223 26.62 -1.88 3.66
C VAL A 223 28.11 -1.98 3.93
N GLN A 224 28.90 -1.52 2.97
CA GLN A 224 30.33 -1.36 3.15
C GLN A 224 30.59 -0.14 4.04
N HIS A 225 31.51 -0.30 4.98
CA HIS A 225 32.02 0.77 5.81
C HIS A 225 33.53 0.62 5.97
N VAL A 226 34.23 1.74 5.99
CA VAL A 226 35.67 1.76 6.26
C VAL A 226 35.87 1.81 7.76
N ASP A 227 36.55 0.81 8.32
CA ASP A 227 36.92 0.81 9.73
C ASP A 227 37.91 1.95 9.98
N ARG A 228 37.54 2.92 10.82
CA ARG A 228 38.37 4.11 11.10
C ARG A 228 39.68 3.78 11.82
N ARG A 229 39.81 2.59 12.43
CA ARG A 229 41.03 2.16 13.13
C ARG A 229 41.98 1.38 12.24
N THR A 230 41.45 0.54 11.35
CA THR A 230 42.29 -0.34 10.50
C THR A 230 42.40 0.13 9.05
N GLY A 231 41.52 1.04 8.60
CA GLY A 231 41.45 1.47 7.19
C GLY A 231 40.82 0.43 6.26
N GLU A 232 40.39 -0.72 6.77
CA GLU A 232 39.83 -1.81 5.99
C GLU A 232 38.36 -1.57 5.66
N THR A 233 37.95 -1.88 4.43
CA THR A 233 36.54 -1.95 4.05
C THR A 233 35.93 -3.23 4.61
N ARG A 234 34.97 -3.09 5.51
CA ARG A 234 34.19 -4.20 6.08
C ARG A 234 32.75 -4.11 5.63
N SER A 235 32.12 -5.25 5.40
CA SER A 235 30.70 -5.31 5.12
C SER A 235 29.90 -5.59 6.39
N LYS A 236 28.76 -4.92 6.53
CA LYS A 236 27.78 -5.18 7.59
C LYS A 236 26.39 -5.24 6.97
N GLN A 237 25.65 -6.29 7.29
CA GLN A 237 24.24 -6.36 6.92
C GLN A 237 23.43 -5.38 7.78
N LYS A 238 22.65 -4.53 7.13
CA LYS A 238 21.66 -3.65 7.77
C LYS A 238 20.28 -3.94 7.21
N LYS A 239 19.28 -4.01 8.08
CA LYS A 239 17.89 -4.10 7.68
C LYS A 239 17.44 -2.75 7.11
N LYS A 240 17.01 -2.71 5.86
CA LYS A 240 16.46 -1.53 5.19
C LYS A 240 15.17 -1.87 4.47
N LEU A 241 14.37 -0.86 4.17
CA LEU A 241 13.20 -1.03 3.33
C LEU A 241 13.65 -1.25 1.87
N LYS A 242 13.11 -2.29 1.24
CA LYS A 242 13.26 -2.61 -0.18
C LYS A 242 11.90 -2.44 -0.84
N ILE A 243 11.89 -1.95 -2.08
CA ILE A 243 10.70 -1.85 -2.93
C ILE A 243 10.87 -2.87 -4.06
N THR A 244 9.81 -3.63 -4.36
CA THR A 244 9.78 -4.56 -5.49
C THR A 244 8.39 -4.63 -6.12
N HIS A 245 8.33 -5.14 -7.36
CA HIS A 245 7.12 -5.35 -8.16
C HIS A 245 7.02 -6.83 -8.59
N GLU A 246 7.34 -7.73 -7.66
CA GLU A 246 7.37 -9.18 -7.88
C GLU A 246 6.02 -9.86 -7.56
N ASP A 247 5.87 -11.10 -8.02
CA ASP A 247 4.74 -11.97 -7.69
C ASP A 247 4.85 -12.49 -6.25
N ILE A 248 4.01 -11.98 -5.35
CA ILE A 248 3.96 -12.40 -3.94
C ILE A 248 2.94 -13.53 -3.69
N ILE A 249 2.24 -13.96 -4.74
CA ILE A 249 1.30 -15.08 -4.70
C ILE A 249 2.07 -16.40 -4.61
N SER A 250 3.04 -16.60 -5.51
CA SER A 250 3.83 -17.82 -5.59
C SER A 250 4.76 -18.02 -4.38
N ASP A 251 5.12 -19.28 -4.14
CA ASP A 251 6.09 -19.64 -3.09
C ASP A 251 7.49 -19.06 -3.35
N SER A 252 7.84 -18.79 -4.61
CA SER A 252 9.17 -18.38 -5.02
C SER A 252 9.61 -17.10 -4.31
N PHE A 253 8.76 -16.08 -4.29
CA PHE A 253 9.04 -14.83 -3.59
C PHE A 253 9.37 -15.04 -2.10
N TRP A 254 8.57 -15.84 -1.40
CA TRP A 254 8.76 -16.07 0.04
C TRP A 254 9.99 -16.93 0.35
N LYS A 255 10.40 -17.79 -0.59
CA LYS A 255 11.62 -18.62 -0.49
C LYS A 255 12.88 -17.80 -0.81
N GLU A 256 12.79 -16.91 -1.80
CA GLU A 256 13.89 -16.04 -2.23
C GLU A 256 14.12 -14.88 -1.27
N HIS A 257 13.05 -14.37 -0.64
CA HIS A 257 13.08 -13.26 0.31
C HIS A 257 12.52 -13.69 1.68
N PRO A 258 13.15 -14.62 2.41
CA PRO A 258 12.67 -15.07 3.72
C PRO A 258 12.60 -13.94 4.75
N GLU A 259 13.40 -12.88 4.57
CA GLU A 259 13.34 -11.63 5.35
C GLU A 259 12.02 -10.85 5.22
N ALA A 260 11.25 -11.06 4.15
CA ALA A 260 9.98 -10.40 3.88
C ALA A 260 8.85 -11.02 4.71
N ILE A 261 9.06 -12.22 5.26
CA ILE A 261 8.11 -12.88 6.15
C ILE A 261 7.97 -12.01 7.41
N PRO A 262 6.77 -11.51 7.73
CA PRO A 262 6.51 -10.58 8.82
C PRO A 262 6.48 -11.26 10.21
N ASP A 263 7.42 -12.16 10.47
CA ASP A 263 7.46 -12.98 11.68
C ASP A 263 8.31 -12.37 12.80
N ASN A 264 8.19 -12.99 13.97
CA ASN A 264 9.02 -12.68 15.14
C ASN A 264 10.47 -13.08 14.83
N THR A 265 11.23 -12.19 14.19
CA THR A 265 12.69 -12.29 14.17
C THR A 265 13.18 -11.97 15.59
N LYS A 266 13.40 -13.01 16.39
CA LYS A 266 14.34 -12.92 17.51
C LYS A 266 15.76 -12.77 16.98
#